data_AF-A0A178VY59-F1
#
_entry.id   AF-A0A178VY59-F1
#
_cell.length_a   1.000
_cell.length_b   1.000
_cell.length_c   1.000
_cell.angle_alpha   90.00
_cell.angle_beta   90.00
_cell.angle_gamma   90.00
#
_symmetry.space_group_name_H-M   'P 1'
#
loop_
_entity.id
_entity.type
_entity.pdbx_description
1 polymer ?
#
loop_
_entity_poly.entity_id
_entity_poly.type
_entity_poly.pdbx_seq_one_letter_code
_entity_poly.pdbx_strand_id
1 'polypeptide(L)'
;MDDEVVQRVFQEGGRDFFQQQPSTSSSSSSILQSLPLHVAFDHGYYLLVKSIQELREKKDGIVTVGIGGPSGSGKSSLAEKVASVIGCTVIAMEDYRDSLDDGNELETLDFDALVQNLEDLINGKDTLAPVFDFQQKKRVDSKMVKTSSGVVIVDGTYALHARLRSLLDIRVAVVGGVHFSLLSKVRYDIGDSCSLDYLIDSIFPLFRKHIEPDLHHAQIRINNSFVSSFREAIYKLKCKTEIVTSFPQESDVQKDNFIEMYLRPPSASEEARINDWIKVRQAGIRYYLSLGDQRIVDKHFIIRPKAEFEVSYYM
;
A
#
# COMPACT_ATOMS: atom_id res chain seq x y z
N MET A 1 14.53 -18.11 14.80
CA MET A 1 13.51 -17.62 13.84
C MET A 1 14.02 -16.43 13.05
N ASP A 2 14.46 -15.34 13.69
CA ASP A 2 14.90 -14.13 12.94
C ASP A 2 16.12 -14.40 12.04
N ASP A 3 17.14 -15.12 12.53
CA ASP A 3 18.32 -15.44 11.72
C ASP A 3 18.02 -16.43 10.57
N GLU A 4 16.99 -17.27 10.68
CA GLU A 4 16.57 -18.16 9.59
C GLU A 4 15.79 -17.41 8.50
N VAL A 5 15.01 -16.39 8.86
CA VAL A 5 14.31 -15.52 7.90
C VAL A 5 15.32 -14.65 7.17
N VAL A 6 16.28 -14.08 7.90
CA VAL A 6 17.39 -13.33 7.34
C VAL A 6 18.27 -14.25 6.46
N GLN A 7 18.62 -15.46 6.91
CA GLN A 7 19.33 -16.43 6.07
C GLN A 7 18.55 -16.87 4.82
N ARG A 8 17.21 -16.90 4.87
CA ARG A 8 16.38 -17.15 3.68
C ARG A 8 16.41 -16.01 2.66
N VAL A 9 16.63 -14.76 3.10
CA VAL A 9 16.92 -13.65 2.18
C VAL A 9 18.25 -13.89 1.46
N PHE A 10 19.21 -14.54 2.13
CA PHE A 10 20.56 -14.79 1.62
C PHE A 10 20.78 -16.11 0.88
N GLN A 11 19.92 -17.13 1.04
CA GLN A 11 20.04 -18.37 0.28
C GLN A 11 19.86 -18.12 -1.23
N GLU A 12 20.88 -18.52 -2.00
CA GLU A 12 20.95 -18.43 -3.47
C GLU A 12 20.89 -17.01 -4.07
N GLY A 13 21.29 -15.99 -3.31
CA GLY A 13 21.45 -14.63 -3.85
C GLY A 13 20.15 -13.96 -4.29
N GLY A 14 19.01 -14.36 -3.70
CA GLY A 14 17.69 -13.78 -3.99
C GLY A 14 17.09 -14.19 -5.34
N ARG A 15 17.80 -14.97 -6.17
CA ARG A 15 17.34 -15.40 -7.50
C ARG A 15 16.87 -16.85 -7.47
N ASP A 16 15.55 -16.98 -7.60
CA ASP A 16 14.79 -18.16 -8.02
C ASP A 16 14.87 -19.44 -7.16
N PHE A 17 13.96 -19.51 -6.20
CA PHE A 17 13.36 -20.78 -5.80
C PHE A 17 11.89 -20.79 -6.26
N PHE A 18 11.61 -21.34 -7.45
CA PHE A 18 10.38 -22.07 -7.79
C PHE A 18 10.45 -22.52 -9.26
N GLN A 19 11.16 -23.62 -9.52
CA GLN A 19 11.10 -24.34 -10.79
C GLN A 19 10.16 -25.55 -10.72
N GLN A 20 9.10 -25.48 -9.91
CA GLN A 20 8.02 -26.46 -9.92
C GLN A 20 6.69 -25.72 -10.03
N GLN A 21 6.00 -25.95 -11.14
CA GLN A 21 4.59 -25.60 -11.29
C GLN A 21 3.78 -26.29 -10.17
N PRO A 22 2.84 -25.61 -9.50
CA PRO A 22 1.92 -26.29 -8.61
C PRO A 22 1.08 -27.26 -9.44
N SER A 23 1.12 -28.53 -9.06
CA SER A 23 0.21 -29.56 -9.59
C SER A 23 -1.23 -29.10 -9.41
N THR A 24 -1.95 -29.01 -10.53
CA THR A 24 -3.37 -28.68 -10.58
C THR A 24 -4.20 -29.79 -9.94
N SER A 25 -4.45 -29.69 -8.63
CA SER A 25 -5.51 -30.47 -7.97
C SER A 25 -6.04 -29.74 -6.73
N SER A 26 -7.18 -29.08 -6.93
CA SER A 26 -8.27 -28.76 -5.99
C SER A 26 -7.99 -28.84 -4.48
N SER A 27 -7.87 -27.68 -3.84
CA SER A 27 -8.62 -27.27 -2.64
C SER A 27 -8.25 -25.83 -2.32
N SER A 28 -9.24 -24.95 -2.38
CA SER A 28 -9.18 -23.53 -2.05
C SER A 28 -8.75 -23.29 -0.60
N SER A 29 -7.45 -23.19 -0.35
CA SER A 29 -6.93 -22.55 0.85
C SER A 29 -6.69 -21.08 0.53
N SER A 30 -7.50 -20.19 1.10
CA SER A 30 -7.32 -18.74 1.04
C SER A 30 -5.86 -18.35 1.29
N ILE A 31 -5.32 -17.37 0.56
CA ILE A 31 -3.89 -17.01 0.67
C ILE A 31 -3.47 -16.61 2.09
N LEU A 32 -4.42 -16.09 2.87
CA LEU A 32 -4.21 -15.71 4.26
C LEU A 32 -4.00 -16.92 5.18
N GLN A 33 -4.45 -18.10 4.77
CA GLN A 33 -4.27 -19.37 5.47
C GLN A 33 -3.07 -20.16 4.95
N SER A 34 -2.62 -19.95 3.70
CA SER A 34 -1.60 -20.77 3.05
C SER A 34 -0.18 -20.19 3.07
N LEU A 35 0.02 -19.00 3.64
CA LEU A 35 1.33 -18.35 3.71
C LEU A 35 1.97 -18.53 5.11
N PRO A 36 2.87 -19.52 5.31
CA PRO A 36 3.46 -19.79 6.61
C PRO A 36 4.68 -18.87 6.79
N LEU A 37 4.43 -17.61 7.14
CA LEU A 37 5.29 -16.60 7.81
C LEU A 37 4.69 -15.22 7.52
N HIS A 38 3.73 -14.80 8.34
CA HIS A 38 3.25 -13.42 8.36
C HIS A 38 3.83 -12.72 9.59
N VAL A 39 4.70 -11.73 9.35
CA VAL A 39 5.20 -10.87 10.43
C VAL A 39 4.36 -9.59 10.51
N ALA A 40 4.21 -9.04 11.71
CA ALA A 40 3.57 -7.75 11.91
C ALA A 40 4.36 -6.63 11.21
N PHE A 41 3.72 -5.48 10.97
CA PHE A 41 4.34 -4.35 10.26
C PHE A 41 5.70 -3.96 10.84
N ASP A 42 5.80 -3.78 12.17
CA ASP A 42 7.04 -3.33 12.81
C ASP A 42 8.14 -4.40 12.79
N HIS A 43 7.78 -5.67 12.93
CA HIS A 43 8.74 -6.78 12.84
C HIS A 43 9.23 -6.97 11.41
N GLY A 44 8.33 -6.87 10.42
CA GLY A 44 8.68 -6.89 9.01
C GLY A 44 9.58 -5.72 8.60
N TYR A 45 9.30 -4.53 9.10
CA TYR A 45 10.16 -3.35 8.94
C TYR A 45 11.56 -3.60 9.50
N TYR A 46 11.66 -4.12 10.74
CA TYR A 46 12.93 -4.47 11.35
C TYR A 46 13.72 -5.50 10.52
N LEU A 47 13.07 -6.58 10.09
CA LEU A 47 13.69 -7.62 9.27
C LEU A 47 14.20 -7.07 7.94
N LEU A 48 13.42 -6.20 7.29
CA LEU A 48 13.83 -5.55 6.05
C LEU A 48 15.06 -4.67 6.26
N VAL A 49 15.05 -3.82 7.29
CA VAL A 49 16.19 -2.95 7.62
C VAL A 49 17.45 -3.77 7.90
N LYS A 50 17.34 -4.81 8.74
CA LYS A 50 18.44 -5.71 9.07
C LYS A 50 18.98 -6.42 7.82
N SER A 51 18.09 -6.92 6.97
CA SER A 51 18.47 -7.62 5.73
C SER A 51 19.20 -6.70 4.74
N ILE A 52 18.74 -5.46 4.59
CA ILE A 52 19.42 -4.46 3.74
C ILE A 52 20.81 -4.15 4.28
N GLN A 53 20.95 -3.93 5.60
CA GLN A 53 22.24 -3.64 6.23
C GLN A 53 23.24 -4.78 6.03
N GLU A 54 22.84 -6.01 6.35
CA GLU A 54 23.70 -7.19 6.20
C GLU A 54 24.07 -7.48 4.74
N LEU A 55 23.15 -7.25 3.79
CA LEU A 55 23.43 -7.46 2.38
C LEU A 55 24.39 -6.40 1.84
N ARG A 56 24.21 -5.14 2.27
CA ARG A 56 25.08 -4.03 1.88
C ARG A 56 26.53 -4.23 2.34
N GLU A 57 26.75 -4.90 3.46
CA GLU A 57 28.10 -5.23 3.94
C GLU A 57 28.79 -6.32 3.11
N LYS A 58 28.01 -7.20 2.46
CA LYS A 58 28.51 -8.37 1.73
C LYS A 58 28.57 -8.19 0.22
N LYS A 59 27.74 -7.30 -0.33
CA LYS A 59 27.59 -7.07 -1.76
C LYS A 59 28.42 -5.87 -2.19
N ASP A 60 29.28 -6.06 -3.19
CA ASP A 60 29.93 -4.96 -3.91
C ASP A 60 28.96 -4.45 -5.00
N GLY A 61 28.26 -3.35 -4.71
CA GLY A 61 27.27 -2.75 -5.61
C GLY A 61 25.99 -2.29 -4.90
N ILE A 62 24.95 -2.02 -5.70
CA ILE A 62 23.66 -1.55 -5.17
C ILE A 62 22.81 -2.72 -4.68
N VAL A 63 22.21 -2.55 -3.51
CA VAL A 63 21.15 -3.43 -3.00
C VAL A 63 19.81 -3.00 -3.58
N THR A 64 19.09 -3.90 -4.23
CA THR A 64 17.77 -3.64 -4.81
C THR A 64 16.67 -4.34 -4.02
N VAL A 65 15.60 -3.59 -3.73
CA VAL A 65 14.48 -4.06 -2.92
C VAL A 65 13.17 -3.80 -3.65
N GLY A 66 12.32 -4.81 -3.80
CA GLY A 66 10.96 -4.65 -4.30
C GLY A 66 9.95 -4.76 -3.16
N ILE A 67 9.08 -3.76 -3.01
CA ILE A 67 7.99 -3.74 -2.04
C ILE A 67 6.67 -3.79 -2.79
N GLY A 68 6.08 -4.98 -2.91
CA GLY A 68 4.84 -5.23 -3.63
C GLY A 68 3.64 -5.52 -2.75
N GLY A 69 2.44 -5.47 -3.32
CA GLY A 69 1.19 -5.65 -2.59
C GLY A 69 0.05 -4.77 -3.10
N PRO A 70 -1.20 -5.03 -2.66
CA PRO A 70 -2.35 -4.27 -3.14
C PRO A 70 -2.26 -2.79 -2.77
N SER A 71 -2.99 -1.95 -3.50
CA SER A 71 -3.12 -0.52 -3.13
C SER A 71 -3.60 -0.39 -1.68
N GLY A 72 -3.19 0.69 -0.99
CA GLY A 72 -3.55 0.96 0.40
C GLY A 72 -3.06 -0.06 1.46
N SER A 73 -2.17 -1.00 1.10
CA SER A 73 -1.59 -1.95 2.06
C SER A 73 -0.48 -1.36 2.95
N GLY A 74 0.07 -0.20 2.59
CA GLY A 74 1.12 0.49 3.35
C GLY A 74 2.54 0.35 2.78
N LYS A 75 2.69 -0.05 1.51
CA LYS A 75 3.98 -0.18 0.80
C LYS A 75 4.81 1.11 0.83
N SER A 76 4.24 2.22 0.39
CA SER A 76 4.94 3.51 0.31
C SER A 76 5.35 4.01 1.69
N SER A 77 4.50 3.82 2.71
CA SER A 77 4.87 4.12 4.10
C SER A 77 6.00 3.24 4.63
N LEU A 78 6.07 1.97 4.22
CA LEU A 78 7.21 1.11 4.54
C LEU A 78 8.48 1.60 3.83
N ALA A 79 8.40 1.90 2.53
CA ALA A 79 9.51 2.40 1.73
C ALA A 79 10.08 3.71 2.31
N GLU A 80 9.22 4.68 2.64
CA GLU A 80 9.60 5.94 3.28
C GLU A 80 10.25 5.73 4.65
N LYS A 81 9.69 4.86 5.50
CA LYS A 81 10.28 4.53 6.80
C LYS A 81 11.67 3.92 6.66
N VAL A 82 11.88 3.03 5.69
CA VAL A 82 13.20 2.43 5.42
C VAL A 82 14.16 3.50 4.88
N ALA A 83 13.70 4.33 3.95
CA ALA A 83 14.49 5.41 3.38
C ALA A 83 14.97 6.41 4.44
N SER A 84 14.12 6.73 5.42
CA SER A 84 14.46 7.64 6.51
C SER A 84 15.59 7.13 7.42
N VAL A 85 15.80 5.81 7.50
CA VAL A 85 16.79 5.19 8.40
C VAL A 85 18.06 4.78 7.67
N ILE A 86 17.97 4.23 6.47
CA ILE A 86 19.12 3.69 5.74
C ILE A 86 19.67 4.68 4.70
N GLY A 87 18.87 5.66 4.29
CA GLY A 87 19.23 6.59 3.21
C GLY A 87 19.24 5.89 1.86
N CYS A 88 18.07 5.47 1.38
CA CYS A 88 17.92 4.81 0.08
C CYS A 88 17.19 5.68 -0.94
N THR A 89 17.37 5.34 -2.22
CA THR A 89 16.54 5.87 -3.29
C THR A 89 15.23 5.09 -3.36
N VAL A 90 14.08 5.77 -3.39
CA VAL A 90 12.78 5.13 -3.60
C VAL A 90 12.25 5.50 -4.99
N ILE A 91 11.83 4.50 -5.74
CA ILE A 91 11.21 4.60 -7.06
C ILE A 91 9.79 4.08 -6.93
N ALA A 92 8.83 4.98 -7.02
CA ALA A 92 7.42 4.62 -7.08
C ALA A 92 7.10 4.11 -8.49
N MET A 93 6.61 2.88 -8.60
CA MET A 93 6.20 2.33 -9.89
C MET A 93 5.04 3.11 -10.49
N GLU A 94 4.21 3.72 -9.66
CA GLU A 94 3.07 4.53 -10.09
C GLU A 94 3.51 5.73 -10.95
N ASP A 95 4.75 6.22 -10.79
CA ASP A 95 5.32 7.26 -11.65
C ASP A 95 5.50 6.80 -13.10
N TYR A 96 5.66 5.49 -13.32
CA TYR A 96 5.84 4.87 -14.63
C TYR A 96 4.50 4.54 -15.30
N ARG A 97 3.38 5.09 -14.84
CA ARG A 97 2.11 4.98 -15.58
C ARG A 97 2.07 6.00 -16.72
N ASP A 98 1.61 5.60 -17.90
CA ASP A 98 1.38 6.51 -19.03
C ASP A 98 0.08 7.29 -18.86
N SER A 99 -0.95 6.64 -18.31
CA SER A 99 -2.25 7.23 -18.00
C SER A 99 -2.93 6.49 -16.85
N LEU A 100 -3.91 7.15 -16.23
CA LEU A 100 -4.92 6.48 -15.40
C LEU A 100 -6.13 6.20 -16.28
N ASP A 101 -6.02 5.17 -17.13
CA ASP A 101 -7.14 4.64 -17.91
C ASP A 101 -7.76 3.43 -17.20
N ASP A 102 -9.07 3.28 -17.40
CA ASP A 102 -9.99 2.54 -16.54
C ASP A 102 -9.99 1.01 -16.79
N GLY A 103 -9.17 0.51 -17.73
CA GLY A 103 -9.23 -0.89 -18.19
C GLY A 103 -8.24 -1.86 -17.54
N ASN A 104 -6.98 -1.46 -17.29
CA ASN A 104 -5.95 -2.36 -16.75
C ASN A 104 -4.69 -1.62 -16.25
N GLU A 105 -4.46 -1.56 -14.93
CA GLU A 105 -3.26 -0.93 -14.34
C GLU A 105 -1.93 -1.49 -14.87
N LEU A 106 -1.93 -2.77 -15.26
CA LEU A 106 -0.72 -3.44 -15.71
C LEU A 106 -0.34 -3.01 -17.13
N GLU A 107 -1.32 -2.67 -17.97
CA GLU A 107 -1.08 -2.27 -19.37
C GLU A 107 -0.67 -0.81 -19.50
N THR A 108 -1.11 0.05 -18.57
CA THR A 108 -0.70 1.45 -18.53
C THR A 108 0.67 1.67 -17.89
N LEU A 109 1.26 0.62 -17.31
CA LEU A 109 2.55 0.66 -16.64
C LEU A 109 3.68 0.36 -17.62
N ASP A 110 4.57 1.33 -17.80
CA ASP A 110 5.76 1.23 -18.64
C ASP A 110 6.86 0.44 -17.92
N PHE A 111 6.73 -0.88 -17.93
CA PHE A 111 7.72 -1.78 -17.36
C PHE A 111 9.07 -1.68 -18.07
N ASP A 112 9.10 -1.36 -19.35
CA ASP A 112 10.33 -1.26 -20.13
C ASP A 112 11.19 -0.09 -19.63
N ALA A 113 10.60 1.09 -19.45
CA ALA A 113 11.29 2.23 -18.85
C ALA A 113 11.71 1.95 -17.39
N LEU A 114 10.85 1.30 -16.60
CA LEU A 114 11.18 0.97 -15.20
C LEU A 114 12.36 -0.01 -15.10
N VAL A 115 12.33 -1.09 -15.90
CA VAL A 115 13.40 -2.09 -15.96
C VAL A 115 14.71 -1.43 -16.38
N GLN A 116 14.68 -0.63 -17.45
CA GLN A 116 15.87 0.06 -17.95
C GLN A 116 16.45 1.00 -16.87
N ASN A 117 15.61 1.79 -16.21
CA ASN A 117 16.05 2.69 -15.15
C ASN A 117 16.65 1.96 -13.96
N LEU A 118 16.11 0.79 -13.60
CA LEU A 118 16.68 -0.05 -12.55
C LEU A 118 18.00 -0.68 -12.95
N GLU A 119 18.11 -1.18 -14.17
CA GLU A 119 19.37 -1.72 -14.69
C GLU A 119 20.46 -0.65 -14.75
N ASP A 120 20.14 0.56 -15.19
CA ASP A 120 21.09 1.67 -15.21
C ASP A 120 21.57 2.01 -13.80
N LEU A 121 20.66 2.08 -12.82
CA LEU A 121 21.04 2.29 -11.42
C LEU A 121 21.92 1.15 -10.91
N ILE A 122 21.55 -0.11 -11.11
CA ILE A 122 22.35 -1.28 -10.70
C ILE A 122 23.77 -1.20 -11.27
N ASN A 123 23.93 -0.69 -12.49
CA ASN A 123 25.21 -0.49 -13.17
C ASN A 123 25.95 0.80 -12.78
N GLY A 124 25.49 1.53 -11.77
CA GLY A 124 26.13 2.75 -11.27
C GLY A 124 25.88 3.99 -12.13
N LYS A 125 24.84 3.98 -12.97
CA LYS A 125 24.47 5.13 -13.81
C LYS A 125 23.27 5.85 -13.21
N ASP A 126 23.36 7.18 -13.18
CA ASP A 126 22.23 8.02 -12.83
C ASP A 126 21.13 7.90 -13.91
N THR A 127 19.87 7.97 -13.50
CA THR A 127 18.72 7.86 -14.40
C THR A 127 17.70 8.98 -14.19
N LEU A 128 16.78 9.15 -15.14
CA LEU A 128 15.64 10.04 -15.04
C LEU A 128 14.38 9.20 -14.82
N ALA A 129 13.85 9.22 -13.60
CA ALA A 129 12.56 8.62 -13.31
C ALA A 129 11.45 9.60 -13.70
N PRO A 130 10.36 9.16 -14.34
CA PRO A 130 9.20 10.02 -14.57
C PRO A 130 8.59 10.50 -13.24
N VAL A 131 7.79 11.55 -13.31
CA VAL A 131 6.96 12.03 -12.19
C VAL A 131 5.52 12.06 -12.69
N PHE A 132 4.64 11.34 -12.02
CA PHE A 132 3.23 11.27 -12.38
C PHE A 132 2.38 12.20 -11.51
N ASP A 133 1.59 13.06 -12.14
CA ASP A 133 0.62 13.90 -11.45
C ASP A 133 -0.74 13.19 -11.42
N PHE A 134 -1.12 12.69 -10.25
CA PHE A 134 -2.39 12.02 -10.03
C PHE A 134 -3.61 12.93 -10.17
N GLN A 135 -3.47 14.25 -9.99
CA GLN A 135 -4.56 15.20 -10.23
C GLN A 135 -4.79 15.40 -11.73
N GLN A 136 -3.71 15.50 -12.50
CA GLN A 136 -3.77 15.66 -13.95
C GLN A 136 -3.88 14.34 -14.72
N LYS A 137 -3.73 13.21 -14.01
CA LYS A 137 -3.75 11.84 -14.55
C LYS A 137 -2.74 11.61 -15.69
N LYS A 138 -1.57 12.26 -15.63
CA LYS A 138 -0.53 12.17 -16.66
C LYS A 138 0.86 12.35 -16.06
N ARG A 139 1.89 11.89 -16.80
CA ARG A 139 3.28 12.25 -16.54
C ARG A 139 3.50 13.74 -16.78
N VAL A 140 4.15 14.41 -15.85
CA VAL A 140 4.35 15.87 -15.88
C VAL A 140 5.81 16.29 -15.96
N ASP A 141 6.72 15.47 -15.45
CA ASP A 141 8.15 15.80 -15.41
C ASP A 141 9.00 14.52 -15.29
N SER A 142 10.31 14.70 -15.16
CA SER A 142 11.27 13.67 -14.80
C SER A 142 12.21 14.15 -13.69
N LYS A 143 12.47 13.27 -12.73
CA LYS A 143 13.35 13.53 -11.60
C LYS A 143 14.65 12.76 -11.79
N MET A 144 15.77 13.46 -11.63
CA MET A 144 17.09 12.82 -11.63
C MET A 144 17.27 11.96 -10.37
N VAL A 145 17.53 10.68 -10.60
CA VAL A 145 17.76 9.67 -9.57
C VAL A 145 19.23 9.30 -9.60
N LYS A 146 19.91 9.59 -8.49
CA LYS A 146 21.33 9.33 -8.34
C LYS A 146 21.59 7.93 -7.81
N THR A 147 22.67 7.32 -8.29
CA THR A 147 23.13 5.99 -7.88
C THR A 147 23.77 5.94 -6.48
N SER A 148 24.03 7.09 -5.85
CA SER A 148 24.95 7.22 -4.69
C SER A 148 24.43 6.66 -3.36
N SER A 149 23.16 6.25 -3.28
CA SER A 149 22.53 5.75 -2.05
C SER A 149 22.96 4.32 -1.68
N GLY A 150 23.47 3.54 -2.64
CA GLY A 150 23.86 2.14 -2.44
C GLY A 150 22.67 1.18 -2.19
N VAL A 151 21.44 1.72 -2.10
CA VAL A 151 20.20 0.97 -1.94
C VAL A 151 19.12 1.63 -2.79
N VAL A 152 18.44 0.84 -3.63
CA VAL A 152 17.30 1.28 -4.45
C VAL A 152 16.09 0.44 -4.07
N ILE A 153 15.02 1.11 -3.66
CA ILE A 153 13.72 0.50 -3.37
C ILE A 153 12.77 0.82 -4.51
N VAL A 154 12.09 -0.19 -5.02
CA VAL A 154 10.96 -0.08 -5.93
C VAL A 154 9.71 -0.40 -5.14
N ASP A 155 8.85 0.59 -4.91
CA ASP A 155 7.55 0.36 -4.30
C ASP A 155 6.45 0.48 -5.35
N GLY A 156 5.46 -0.41 -5.27
CA GLY A 156 4.37 -0.38 -6.21
C GLY A 156 3.55 -1.65 -6.22
N THR A 157 2.35 -1.58 -6.79
CA THR A 157 1.44 -2.73 -6.80
C THR A 157 2.08 -3.99 -7.41
N TYR A 158 2.84 -3.82 -8.48
CA TYR A 158 3.48 -4.88 -9.26
C TYR A 158 5.00 -4.96 -9.04
N ALA A 159 5.51 -4.48 -7.90
CA ALA A 159 6.97 -4.45 -7.65
C ALA A 159 7.59 -5.84 -7.59
N LEU A 160 6.78 -6.88 -7.37
CA LEU A 160 7.21 -8.28 -7.37
C LEU A 160 6.89 -9.02 -8.67
N HIS A 161 6.47 -8.29 -9.72
CA HIS A 161 6.15 -8.88 -11.01
C HIS A 161 7.36 -9.55 -11.65
N ALA A 162 7.12 -10.62 -12.42
CA ALA A 162 8.16 -11.49 -12.99
C ALA A 162 9.27 -10.72 -13.73
N ARG A 163 8.93 -9.61 -14.41
CA ARG A 163 9.88 -8.75 -15.12
C ARG A 163 10.93 -8.08 -14.22
N LEU A 164 10.63 -7.86 -12.94
CA LEU A 164 11.52 -7.19 -11.99
C LEU A 164 12.27 -8.18 -11.08
N ARG A 165 11.75 -9.39 -10.88
CA ARG A 165 12.26 -10.33 -9.85
C ARG A 165 13.74 -10.64 -9.98
N SER A 166 14.27 -10.76 -11.19
CA SER A 166 15.70 -11.03 -11.43
C SER A 166 16.61 -9.84 -11.08
N LEU A 167 16.05 -8.63 -11.04
CA LEU A 167 16.74 -7.38 -10.70
C LEU A 167 16.71 -7.08 -9.20
N LEU A 168 15.92 -7.80 -8.40
CA LEU A 168 15.71 -7.55 -6.98
C LEU A 168 16.51 -8.53 -6.12
N ASP A 169 17.27 -8.01 -5.16
CA ASP A 169 17.92 -8.84 -4.14
C ASP A 169 16.92 -9.24 -3.04
N ILE A 170 16.06 -8.30 -2.61
CA ILE A 170 15.09 -8.50 -1.54
C ILE A 170 13.68 -8.22 -2.05
N ARG A 171 12.75 -9.15 -1.87
CA ARG A 171 11.34 -9.05 -2.25
C ARG A 171 10.47 -9.08 -1.01
N VAL A 172 9.67 -8.03 -0.86
CA VAL A 172 8.81 -7.80 0.30
C VAL A 172 7.37 -7.70 -0.18
N ALA A 173 6.50 -8.55 0.35
CA ALA A 173 5.06 -8.43 0.14
C ALA A 173 4.42 -7.75 1.35
N VAL A 174 3.70 -6.66 1.13
CA VAL A 174 2.89 -5.99 2.15
C VAL A 174 1.42 -6.22 1.83
N VAL A 175 0.77 -7.03 2.66
CA VAL A 175 -0.65 -7.41 2.53
C VAL A 175 -1.42 -6.82 3.70
N GLY A 176 -2.73 -6.65 3.52
CA GLY A 176 -3.59 -6.03 4.52
C GLY A 176 -3.90 -4.57 4.17
N GLY A 177 -3.95 -3.72 5.19
CA GLY A 177 -4.23 -2.30 5.06
C GLY A 177 -5.72 -1.98 4.89
N VAL A 178 -5.99 -0.79 4.37
CA VAL A 178 -7.36 -0.23 4.32
C VAL A 178 -8.30 -1.13 3.52
N HIS A 179 -7.86 -1.64 2.36
CA HIS A 179 -8.67 -2.52 1.50
C HIS A 179 -9.07 -3.80 2.23
N PHE A 180 -8.13 -4.45 2.91
CA PHE A 180 -8.41 -5.71 3.59
C PHE A 180 -9.22 -5.51 4.89
N SER A 181 -8.99 -4.41 5.61
CA SER A 181 -9.82 -4.01 6.76
C SER A 181 -11.26 -3.70 6.33
N LEU A 182 -11.46 -3.07 5.17
CA LEU A 182 -12.79 -2.83 4.60
C LEU A 182 -13.48 -4.14 4.24
N LEU A 183 -12.81 -5.06 3.55
CA LEU A 183 -13.35 -6.38 3.23
C LEU A 183 -13.72 -7.19 4.48
N SER A 184 -12.83 -7.17 5.49
CA SER A 184 -13.07 -7.85 6.77
C SER A 184 -14.28 -7.26 7.50
N LYS A 185 -14.46 -5.94 7.45
CA LYS A 185 -15.63 -5.26 8.01
C LYS A 185 -16.91 -5.57 7.25
N VAL A 186 -16.86 -5.57 5.91
CA VAL A 186 -17.98 -5.93 5.04
C VAL A 186 -18.43 -7.37 5.32
N ARG A 187 -17.48 -8.32 5.47
CA ARG A 187 -17.81 -9.69 5.88
C ARG A 187 -18.42 -9.75 7.28
N TYR A 188 -17.84 -9.05 8.25
CA TYR A 188 -18.40 -8.99 9.60
C TYR A 188 -19.85 -8.45 9.58
N ASP A 189 -20.13 -7.45 8.75
CA ASP A 189 -21.44 -6.81 8.66
C ASP A 189 -22.46 -7.65 7.87
N ILE A 190 -22.05 -8.38 6.83
CA ILE A 190 -22.93 -9.27 6.05
C ILE A 190 -23.14 -10.63 6.75
N GLY A 191 -22.29 -10.95 7.74
CA GLY A 191 -22.26 -12.23 8.44
C GLY A 191 -21.50 -13.31 7.66
N ASP A 192 -21.36 -14.51 8.24
CA ASP A 192 -20.63 -15.65 7.63
C ASP A 192 -21.27 -16.22 6.35
N SER A 193 -22.33 -15.59 5.84
CA SER A 193 -22.99 -15.96 4.58
C SER A 193 -22.13 -15.70 3.34
N CYS A 194 -21.16 -14.78 3.42
CA CYS A 194 -20.23 -14.46 2.33
C CYS A 194 -18.78 -14.72 2.73
N SER A 195 -18.07 -15.55 1.96
CA SER A 195 -16.64 -15.78 2.17
C SER A 195 -15.81 -14.54 1.80
N LEU A 196 -14.68 -14.33 2.48
CA LEU A 196 -13.74 -13.27 2.08
C LEU A 196 -13.23 -13.48 0.66
N ASP A 197 -13.02 -14.73 0.26
CA ASP A 197 -12.57 -15.07 -1.10
C ASP A 197 -13.56 -14.59 -2.15
N TYR A 198 -14.87 -14.79 -1.93
CA TYR A 198 -15.91 -14.28 -2.84
C TYR A 198 -15.91 -12.75 -2.91
N LEU A 199 -15.73 -12.06 -1.78
CA LEU A 199 -15.63 -10.61 -1.75
C LEU A 199 -14.38 -10.10 -2.47
N ILE A 200 -13.24 -10.78 -2.33
CA ILE A 200 -12.01 -10.46 -3.05
C ILE A 200 -12.19 -10.70 -4.54
N ASP A 201 -12.75 -11.83 -4.94
CA ASP A 201 -13.01 -12.15 -6.36
C ASP A 201 -13.98 -11.16 -7.00
N SER A 202 -14.96 -10.67 -6.23
CA SER A 202 -15.97 -9.72 -6.72
C SER A 202 -15.50 -8.27 -6.72
N ILE A 203 -14.75 -7.84 -5.70
CA ILE A 203 -14.37 -6.42 -5.49
C ILE A 203 -12.97 -6.14 -6.07
N PHE A 204 -12.09 -7.14 -6.09
CA PHE A 204 -10.70 -7.01 -6.56
C PHE A 204 -10.29 -8.18 -7.48
N PRO A 205 -11.01 -8.44 -8.59
CA PRO A 205 -10.67 -9.54 -9.50
C PRO A 205 -9.26 -9.43 -10.09
N LEU A 206 -8.79 -8.19 -10.33
CA LEU A 206 -7.44 -7.93 -10.82
C LEU A 206 -6.36 -8.28 -9.79
N PHE A 207 -6.66 -8.17 -8.49
CA PHE A 207 -5.72 -8.56 -7.44
C PHE A 207 -5.42 -10.05 -7.51
N ARG A 208 -6.46 -10.89 -7.55
CA ARG A 208 -6.34 -12.35 -7.69
C ARG A 208 -5.56 -12.77 -8.93
N LYS A 209 -5.82 -12.09 -10.05
CA LYS A 209 -5.22 -12.46 -11.34
C LYS A 209 -3.78 -11.99 -11.50
N HIS A 210 -3.46 -10.77 -11.10
CA HIS A 210 -2.20 -10.11 -11.49
C HIS A 210 -1.29 -9.73 -10.32
N ILE A 211 -1.79 -9.69 -9.08
CA ILE A 211 -0.99 -9.28 -7.90
C ILE A 211 -0.70 -10.49 -7.02
N GLU A 212 -1.73 -11.27 -6.73
CA GLU A 212 -1.69 -12.41 -5.82
C GLU A 212 -0.57 -13.42 -6.14
N PRO A 213 -0.38 -13.84 -7.42
CA PRO A 213 0.69 -14.77 -7.77
C PRO A 213 2.10 -14.22 -7.46
N ASP A 214 2.28 -12.91 -7.60
CA ASP A 214 3.58 -12.25 -7.40
C ASP A 214 4.00 -12.22 -5.91
N LEU A 215 3.03 -12.13 -5.00
CA LEU A 215 3.29 -12.07 -3.55
C LEU A 215 3.87 -13.37 -2.99
N HIS A 216 3.64 -14.51 -3.66
CA HIS A 216 4.25 -15.78 -3.29
C HIS A 216 5.78 -15.77 -3.45
N HIS A 217 6.34 -14.88 -4.25
CA HIS A 217 7.79 -14.78 -4.46
C HIS A 217 8.51 -13.89 -3.44
N ALA A 218 7.80 -13.27 -2.51
CA ALA A 218 8.40 -12.46 -1.45
C ALA A 218 9.15 -13.33 -0.42
N GLN A 219 10.35 -12.89 -0.01
CA GLN A 219 11.07 -13.46 1.12
C GLN A 219 10.53 -12.94 2.47
N ILE A 220 10.12 -11.66 2.52
CA ILE A 220 9.53 -11.05 3.72
C ILE A 220 8.06 -10.75 3.42
N ARG A 221 7.14 -11.30 4.21
CA ARG A 221 5.71 -11.05 4.07
C ARG A 221 5.16 -10.35 5.30
N ILE A 222 4.75 -9.11 5.09
CA ILE A 222 4.29 -8.20 6.13
C ILE A 222 2.77 -8.15 6.08
N ASN A 223 2.13 -8.42 7.21
CA ASN A 223 0.71 -8.17 7.39
C ASN A 223 0.53 -6.82 8.10
N ASN A 224 0.00 -5.85 7.37
CA ASN A 224 -0.39 -4.58 7.93
C ASN A 224 -1.85 -4.65 8.39
N SER A 225 -2.07 -4.96 9.66
CA SER A 225 -3.37 -4.75 10.27
C SER A 225 -3.59 -3.26 10.43
N PHE A 226 -4.44 -2.65 9.60
CA PHE A 226 -4.81 -1.25 9.77
C PHE A 226 -5.74 -1.13 10.99
N VAL A 227 -5.15 -1.11 12.19
CA VAL A 227 -5.83 -0.72 13.42
C VAL A 227 -5.60 0.77 13.59
N SER A 228 -6.26 1.58 12.75
CA SER A 228 -6.40 3.04 12.90
C SER A 228 -5.23 3.74 13.63
N SER A 229 -3.98 3.55 13.18
CA SER A 229 -2.88 4.34 13.69
C SER A 229 -3.10 5.75 13.15
N PHE A 230 -3.59 6.61 14.04
CA PHE A 230 -3.98 7.98 13.75
C PHE A 230 -2.90 8.67 12.92
N ARG A 231 -3.22 9.03 11.66
CA ARG A 231 -2.51 10.14 11.00
C ARG A 231 -2.84 11.44 11.74
N GLU A 232 -2.00 12.45 11.55
CA GLU A 232 -2.09 13.78 12.16
C GLU A 232 -3.54 14.27 12.30
N ALA A 233 -3.88 14.77 13.49
CA ALA A 233 -5.22 15.22 13.80
C ALA A 233 -5.59 16.44 12.95
N ILE A 234 -6.51 16.28 12.01
CA ILE A 234 -7.10 17.40 11.27
C ILE A 234 -8.17 18.06 12.16
N TYR A 235 -7.89 19.28 12.63
CA TYR A 235 -8.85 20.07 13.40
C TYR A 235 -9.80 20.81 12.44
N LYS A 236 -11.12 20.57 12.57
CA LYS A 236 -12.14 21.24 11.73
C LYS A 236 -13.01 22.16 12.59
N LEU A 237 -12.84 23.47 12.42
CA LEU A 237 -13.73 24.48 13.03
C LEU A 237 -15.09 24.44 12.33
N LYS A 238 -16.17 24.19 13.10
CA LYS A 238 -17.55 24.15 12.58
C LYS A 238 -18.37 25.40 12.92
N CYS A 239 -17.75 26.43 13.52
CA CYS A 239 -18.43 27.66 13.87
C CYS A 239 -18.37 28.66 12.71
N LYS A 240 -19.44 29.45 12.53
CA LYS A 240 -19.49 30.53 11.53
C LYS A 240 -18.73 31.79 11.96
N THR A 241 -18.36 31.88 13.23
CA THR A 241 -17.69 33.03 13.81
C THR A 241 -16.23 32.70 14.02
N GLU A 242 -15.34 33.47 13.41
CA GLU A 242 -13.88 33.41 13.61
C GLU A 242 -13.56 33.87 15.03
N ILE A 243 -13.57 32.95 15.98
CA ILE A 243 -12.95 33.21 17.28
C ILE A 243 -12.09 32.01 17.61
N VAL A 244 -10.83 32.04 17.21
CA VAL A 244 -9.81 31.20 17.84
C VAL A 244 -8.50 31.98 17.95
N THR A 245 -8.14 32.38 19.17
CA THR A 245 -6.90 33.08 19.51
C THR A 245 -5.77 32.14 19.97
N SER A 246 -5.94 30.82 19.82
CA SER A 246 -4.93 29.84 20.24
C SER A 246 -4.98 28.54 19.42
N PHE A 247 -4.48 28.59 18.19
CA PHE A 247 -3.99 27.40 17.48
C PHE A 247 -2.46 27.45 17.39
N PRO A 248 -1.75 26.31 17.46
CA PRO A 248 -0.31 26.29 17.27
C PRO A 248 0.02 26.43 15.77
N GLN A 249 0.56 27.60 15.41
CA GLN A 249 1.23 27.97 14.15
C GLN A 249 0.45 27.85 12.83
N GLU A 250 0.89 28.66 11.87
CA GLU A 250 0.32 28.91 10.53
C GLU A 250 -0.12 27.61 9.83
N SER A 251 -1.42 27.36 9.81
CA SER A 251 -2.02 26.26 9.05
C SER A 251 -2.77 26.80 7.86
N ASP A 252 -2.41 26.34 6.66
CA ASP A 252 -3.01 26.74 5.39
C ASP A 252 -4.49 26.34 5.36
N VAL A 253 -5.39 27.32 5.18
CA VAL A 253 -6.84 27.09 5.26
C VAL A 253 -7.35 26.56 3.93
N GLN A 254 -7.51 25.24 3.82
CA GLN A 254 -8.06 24.59 2.63
C GLN A 254 -9.59 24.47 2.70
N LYS A 255 -10.27 24.90 1.63
CA LYS A 255 -11.74 24.74 1.47
C LYS A 255 -12.02 23.59 0.52
N ASP A 256 -12.51 22.49 1.06
CA ASP A 256 -12.94 21.33 0.29
C ASP A 256 -14.46 21.22 0.19
N ASN A 257 -14.95 20.93 -1.02
CA ASN A 257 -16.34 20.57 -1.28
C ASN A 257 -16.50 19.04 -1.21
N PHE A 258 -17.53 18.58 -0.51
CA PHE A 258 -17.78 17.15 -0.32
C PHE A 258 -19.18 16.74 -0.74
N ILE A 259 -19.29 15.59 -1.39
CA ILE A 259 -20.55 14.82 -1.48
C ILE A 259 -20.61 13.93 -0.25
N GLU A 260 -21.68 14.05 0.53
CA GLU A 260 -21.88 13.26 1.74
C GLU A 260 -22.93 12.18 1.49
N MET A 261 -22.50 10.92 1.58
CA MET A 261 -23.32 9.73 1.38
C MET A 261 -23.42 8.98 2.71
N TYR A 262 -24.57 8.36 2.95
CA TYR A 262 -24.75 7.48 4.09
C TYR A 262 -25.11 6.09 3.57
N LEU A 263 -24.22 5.13 3.77
CA LEU A 263 -24.43 3.74 3.40
C LEU A 263 -25.02 2.99 4.59
N ARG A 264 -26.25 2.55 4.43
CA ARG A 264 -26.92 1.67 5.40
C ARG A 264 -26.29 0.28 5.30
N PRO A 265 -25.76 -0.31 6.39
CA PRO A 265 -25.26 -1.67 6.38
C PRO A 265 -26.38 -2.66 6.00
N PRO A 266 -26.11 -3.72 5.22
CA PRO A 266 -27.12 -4.70 4.82
C PRO A 266 -27.80 -5.41 6.00
N SER A 267 -27.11 -5.52 7.14
CA SER A 267 -27.60 -6.13 8.39
C SER A 267 -28.32 -5.18 9.33
N ALA A 268 -28.43 -3.89 8.99
CA ALA A 268 -29.09 -2.91 9.83
C ALA A 268 -30.62 -3.11 9.80
N SER A 269 -31.23 -3.29 10.98
CA SER A 269 -32.70 -3.35 11.12
C SER A 269 -33.37 -2.09 10.54
N GLU A 270 -34.66 -2.17 10.20
CA GLU A 270 -35.44 -1.00 9.73
C GLU A 270 -35.47 0.15 10.75
N GLU A 271 -35.12 -0.13 12.02
CA GLU A 271 -35.07 0.80 13.13
C GLU A 271 -33.69 1.45 13.33
N ALA A 272 -32.69 1.08 12.54
CA ALA A 272 -31.32 1.59 12.66
C ALA A 272 -31.27 3.10 12.41
N ARG A 273 -30.66 3.85 13.34
CA ARG A 273 -30.58 5.30 13.26
C ARG A 273 -29.50 5.69 12.24
N ILE A 274 -29.59 6.88 11.65
CA ILE A 274 -28.59 7.43 10.72
C ILE A 274 -27.17 7.43 11.34
N ASN A 275 -27.07 7.50 12.67
CA ASN A 275 -25.83 7.42 13.42
C ASN A 275 -25.15 6.04 13.38
N ASP A 276 -25.87 5.00 12.95
CA ASP A 276 -25.35 3.64 12.79
C ASP A 276 -24.91 3.37 11.34
N TRP A 277 -25.10 4.34 10.44
CA TRP A 277 -24.78 4.21 9.03
C TRP A 277 -23.31 4.58 8.78
N ILE A 278 -22.73 3.98 7.75
CA ILE A 278 -21.38 4.32 7.30
C ILE A 278 -21.49 5.65 6.56
N LYS A 279 -20.90 6.69 7.15
CA LYS A 279 -20.88 8.01 6.54
C LYS A 279 -19.65 8.12 5.66
N VAL A 280 -19.89 8.25 4.36
CA VAL A 280 -18.87 8.41 3.33
C VAL A 280 -18.89 9.86 2.87
N ARG A 281 -17.74 10.52 2.85
CA ARG A 281 -17.58 11.81 2.16
C ARG A 281 -16.66 11.63 0.98
N GLN A 282 -17.03 12.20 -0.15
CA GLN A 282 -16.22 12.19 -1.35
C GLN A 282 -15.81 13.61 -1.71
N ALA A 283 -14.52 13.84 -1.91
CA ALA A 283 -13.97 15.05 -2.53
C ALA A 283 -13.10 14.63 -3.73
N GLY A 284 -13.65 14.74 -4.95
CA GLY A 284 -12.99 14.22 -6.15
C GLY A 284 -12.81 12.70 -6.08
N ILE A 285 -11.56 12.23 -6.12
CA ILE A 285 -11.18 10.81 -5.99
C ILE A 285 -10.92 10.37 -4.54
N ARG A 286 -10.95 11.31 -3.58
CA ARG A 286 -10.72 11.04 -2.15
C ARG A 286 -12.01 10.68 -1.46
N TYR A 287 -11.98 9.55 -0.75
CA TYR A 287 -13.08 9.06 0.06
C TYR A 287 -12.68 9.07 1.52
N TYR A 288 -13.56 9.65 2.34
CA TYR A 288 -13.45 9.66 3.78
C TYR A 288 -14.55 8.79 4.34
N LEU A 289 -14.19 7.68 4.98
CA LEU A 289 -15.12 6.86 5.73
C LEU A 289 -15.11 7.23 7.20
N SER A 290 -16.30 7.43 7.74
CA SER A 290 -16.54 7.53 9.18
C SER A 290 -17.56 6.47 9.57
N LEU A 291 -17.17 5.62 10.51
CA LEU A 291 -17.98 4.51 11.00
C LEU A 291 -18.77 4.96 12.22
N GLY A 292 -20.08 5.13 12.04
CA GLY A 292 -21.01 5.49 13.09
C GLY A 292 -20.64 6.77 13.86
N ASP A 293 -21.15 6.89 15.09
CA ASP A 293 -20.91 8.03 15.97
C ASP A 293 -19.79 7.81 17.00
N GLN A 294 -18.62 7.34 16.54
CA GLN A 294 -17.43 7.17 17.39
C GLN A 294 -16.76 8.51 17.74
N ARG A 295 -17.54 9.47 18.27
CA ARG A 295 -17.02 10.78 18.72
C ARG A 295 -16.40 10.62 20.09
N ILE A 296 -15.15 11.05 20.23
CA ILE A 296 -14.57 11.30 21.54
C ILE A 296 -14.77 12.79 21.81
N VAL A 297 -15.53 13.11 22.86
CA VAL A 297 -15.77 14.49 23.30
C VAL A 297 -14.85 14.78 24.48
N ASP A 298 -13.91 15.70 24.30
CA ASP A 298 -13.02 16.18 25.37
C ASP A 298 -13.20 17.68 25.54
N LYS A 299 -13.95 18.08 26.58
CA LYS A 299 -14.29 19.45 26.99
C LYS A 299 -14.75 20.39 25.85
N HIS A 300 -13.84 20.84 25.00
CA HIS A 300 -14.08 21.76 23.89
C HIS A 300 -13.88 21.11 22.51
N PHE A 301 -13.37 19.88 22.45
CA PHE A 301 -13.03 19.16 21.22
C PHE A 301 -13.97 17.99 20.97
N ILE A 302 -14.37 17.84 19.72
CA ILE A 302 -15.05 16.65 19.22
C ILE A 302 -14.11 15.96 18.25
N ILE A 303 -13.45 14.91 18.71
CA ILE A 303 -12.53 14.09 17.92
C ILE A 303 -13.34 13.01 17.21
N ARG A 304 -13.13 12.85 15.89
CA ARG A 304 -13.75 11.79 15.10
C ARG A 304 -12.69 11.02 14.32
N PRO A 305 -12.49 9.73 14.60
CA PRO A 305 -11.67 8.89 13.75
C PRO A 305 -12.33 8.80 12.37
N LYS A 306 -11.51 8.94 11.32
CA LYS A 306 -11.92 8.78 9.93
C LYS A 306 -10.84 7.98 9.20
N ALA A 307 -11.27 7.11 8.28
CA ALA A 307 -10.37 6.51 7.29
C ALA A 307 -10.41 7.37 6.03
N GLU A 308 -9.26 7.59 5.41
CA GLU A 308 -9.13 8.27 4.13
C GLU A 308 -8.43 7.34 3.15
N PHE A 309 -8.97 7.25 1.94
CA PHE A 309 -8.36 6.52 0.84
C PHE A 309 -8.76 7.17 -0.49
N GLU A 310 -7.92 7.01 -1.48
CA GLU A 310 -8.22 7.42 -2.85
C GLU A 310 -8.73 6.19 -3.61
N VAL A 311 -9.86 6.36 -4.32
CA VAL A 311 -10.36 5.34 -5.24
C VAL A 311 -10.14 5.86 -6.65
N SER A 312 -9.25 5.20 -7.36
CA SER A 312 -9.23 5.25 -8.82
C SER A 312 -10.36 4.34 -9.30
N TYR A 313 -11.33 4.92 -10.02
CA TYR A 313 -12.35 4.13 -10.70
C TYR A 313 -11.71 3.34 -11.85
N TYR A 314 -12.28 2.17 -12.14
CA TYR A 314 -12.03 1.35 -13.33
C TYR A 314 -13.43 1.09 -13.94
N MET A 315 -13.80 1.79 -15.01
CA MET A 315 -14.90 1.42 -15.92
C MET A 315 -14.45 0.50 -17.05
#